data_AF-A0A3D5KKM6-F1
#
_entry.id   AF-A0A3D5KKM6-F1
#
_cell.length_a   1.000
_cell.length_b   1.000
_cell.length_c   1.000
_cell.angle_alpha   90.00
_cell.angle_beta   90.00
_cell.angle_gamma   90.00
#
_symmetry.space_group_name_H-M   'P 1'
#
loop_
_entity.id
_entity.type
_entity.pdbx_description
1 polymer ?
#
loop_
_entity_poly.entity_id
_entity_poly.type
_entity_poly.pdbx_seq_one_letter_code
_entity_poly.pdbx_strand_id
1 'polypeptide(L)'
;MSEEILKALTQLFAIITKQDGGVTENERQFVINFFQQELDQDTIKEYVALYDEISGYGKQDEEKNRLTSVKDSVKTLGICKKINKTLTQKQKVVVLTKLLELIGSDKNFTPQRIEIINTVSTVFNIGQDEYKLVETFIIAEQIDQLNFKDILVVNSAESKAVENQKHSHAHI
;
A
#
# COMPACT_ATOMS: atom_id res chain seq x y z
N MET A 1 -12.72 9.04 4.20
CA MET A 1 -11.87 10.03 3.48
C MET A 1 -12.72 10.92 2.55
N SER A 2 -12.17 11.94 1.86
CA SER A 2 -12.93 12.66 0.81
C SER A 2 -13.05 11.83 -0.47
N GLU A 3 -14.09 12.09 -1.28
CA GLU A 3 -14.34 11.38 -2.54
C GLU A 3 -13.15 11.47 -3.50
N GLU A 4 -12.51 12.64 -3.58
CA GLU A 4 -11.34 12.90 -4.40
C GLU A 4 -10.13 12.04 -3.97
N ILE A 5 -9.92 11.89 -2.66
CA ILE A 5 -8.86 11.05 -2.11
C ILE A 5 -9.14 9.58 -2.41
N LEU A 6 -10.39 9.13 -2.21
CA LEU A 6 -10.77 7.74 -2.49
C LEU A 6 -10.61 7.40 -3.97
N LYS A 7 -11.01 8.28 -4.89
CA LYS A 7 -10.84 8.06 -6.34
C LYS A 7 -9.37 7.98 -6.72
N ALA A 8 -8.52 8.80 -6.10
CA ALA A 8 -7.08 8.74 -6.32
C ALA A 8 -6.44 7.47 -5.75
N LEU A 9 -6.84 7.04 -4.54
CA LEU A 9 -6.39 5.79 -3.94
C LEU A 9 -6.79 4.58 -4.79
N THR A 10 -8.02 4.58 -5.29
CA THR A 10 -8.52 3.55 -6.22
C THR A 10 -7.61 3.41 -7.44
N GLN A 11 -7.22 4.55 -8.03
CA GLN A 11 -6.30 4.56 -9.17
C GLN A 11 -4.90 4.08 -8.79
N LEU A 12 -4.37 4.47 -7.62
CA LEU A 12 -3.06 4.01 -7.16
C LEU A 12 -3.05 2.50 -6.92
N PHE A 13 -4.05 1.96 -6.22
CA PHE A 13 -4.20 0.52 -6.02
C PHE A 13 -4.26 -0.21 -7.35
N ALA A 14 -5.12 0.24 -8.27
CA ALA A 14 -5.28 -0.38 -9.57
C ALA A 14 -4.00 -0.36 -10.42
N ILE A 15 -3.25 0.75 -10.41
CA ILE A 15 -1.99 0.86 -11.16
C ILE A 15 -0.94 -0.08 -10.56
N ILE A 16 -0.85 -0.21 -9.23
CA ILE A 16 0.11 -1.08 -8.56
C ILE A 16 -0.20 -2.56 -8.84
N THR A 17 -1.44 -2.98 -8.63
CA THR A 17 -1.84 -4.40 -8.76
C THR A 17 -1.86 -4.87 -10.21
N LYS A 18 -2.06 -3.95 -11.17
CA LYS A 18 -1.95 -4.26 -12.59
C LYS A 18 -0.53 -4.71 -13.01
N GLN A 19 0.50 -4.33 -12.26
CA GLN A 19 1.87 -4.67 -12.63
C GLN A 19 2.18 -6.16 -12.38
N ASP A 20 3.20 -6.64 -13.09
CA ASP A 20 3.87 -7.92 -12.83
C ASP A 20 2.93 -9.15 -12.80
N GLY A 21 2.10 -9.29 -13.83
CA GLY A 21 1.19 -10.44 -13.99
C GLY A 21 -0.28 -10.11 -13.72
N GLY A 22 -0.57 -8.89 -13.31
CA GLY A 22 -1.92 -8.39 -13.10
C GLY A 22 -2.47 -8.69 -11.71
N VAL A 23 -3.74 -8.34 -11.53
CA VAL A 23 -4.43 -8.35 -10.24
C VAL A 23 -4.71 -9.77 -9.80
N THR A 24 -4.40 -10.08 -8.54
CA THR A 24 -4.78 -11.32 -7.88
C THR A 24 -6.13 -11.19 -7.16
N GLU A 25 -6.71 -12.32 -6.78
CA GLU A 25 -7.96 -12.30 -5.99
C GLU A 25 -7.75 -11.71 -4.59
N ASN A 26 -6.61 -11.95 -3.96
CA ASN A 26 -6.30 -11.44 -2.63
C ASN A 26 -6.10 -9.92 -2.63
N GLU A 27 -5.41 -9.38 -3.64
CA GLU A 27 -5.23 -7.94 -3.82
C GLU A 27 -6.57 -7.25 -4.06
N ARG A 28 -7.41 -7.85 -4.92
CA ARG A 28 -8.76 -7.34 -5.16
C ARG A 28 -9.61 -7.37 -3.89
N GLN A 29 -9.54 -8.47 -3.13
CA GLN A 29 -10.27 -8.61 -1.88
C GLN A 29 -9.79 -7.60 -0.82
N PHE A 30 -8.48 -7.33 -0.77
CA PHE A 30 -7.93 -6.26 0.07
C PHE A 30 -8.57 -4.91 -0.27
N VAL A 31 -8.66 -4.56 -1.55
CA VAL A 31 -9.26 -3.30 -2.01
C VAL A 31 -10.75 -3.22 -1.66
N ILE A 32 -11.50 -4.32 -1.81
CA ILE A 32 -12.91 -4.39 -1.39
C ILE A 32 -13.04 -4.15 0.12
N ASN A 33 -12.22 -4.83 0.93
CA ASN A 33 -12.23 -4.69 2.38
C ASN A 33 -11.88 -3.26 2.81
N PHE A 34 -10.92 -2.63 2.14
CA PHE A 34 -10.56 -1.23 2.36
C PHE A 34 -11.76 -0.31 2.11
N PHE A 35 -12.47 -0.47 0.99
CA PHE A 35 -13.64 0.35 0.70
C PHE A 35 -14.79 0.10 1.67
N GLN A 36 -15.00 -1.15 2.11
CA GLN A 36 -15.99 -1.46 3.15
C GLN A 36 -15.74 -0.75 4.48
N GLN A 37 -14.49 -0.40 4.79
CA GLN A 37 -14.14 0.35 5.99
C GLN A 37 -14.33 1.87 5.82
N GLU A 38 -14.19 2.37 4.60
CA GLU A 38 -14.17 3.82 4.31
C GLU A 38 -15.47 4.38 3.74
N LEU A 39 -16.35 3.52 3.22
CA LEU A 39 -17.54 3.87 2.45
C LEU A 39 -18.81 3.19 2.97
N ASP A 40 -19.96 3.78 2.68
CA ASP A 40 -21.26 3.15 2.85
C ASP A 40 -21.50 2.04 1.79
N GLN A 41 -22.44 1.13 2.06
CA GLN A 41 -22.67 -0.03 1.19
C GLN A 41 -23.06 0.32 -0.25
N ASP A 42 -23.73 1.47 -0.46
CA ASP A 42 -24.25 1.83 -1.77
C ASP A 42 -23.14 2.36 -2.69
N THR A 43 -22.10 2.99 -2.14
CA THR A 43 -20.98 3.55 -2.90
C THR A 43 -19.84 2.56 -3.19
N ILE A 44 -19.71 1.47 -2.41
CA ILE A 44 -18.63 0.46 -2.60
C ILE A 44 -18.61 -0.08 -4.03
N LYS A 45 -19.79 -0.37 -4.60
CA LYS A 45 -19.88 -0.97 -5.95
C LYS A 45 -19.26 -0.09 -7.03
N GLU A 46 -19.43 1.24 -6.93
CA GLU A 46 -18.86 2.19 -7.88
C GLU A 46 -17.32 2.18 -7.81
N TYR A 47 -16.77 2.18 -6.61
CA TYR A 47 -15.32 2.21 -6.40
C TYR A 47 -14.63 0.89 -6.78
N VAL A 48 -15.27 -0.25 -6.49
CA VAL A 48 -14.79 -1.56 -6.94
C VAL A 48 -14.83 -1.68 -8.46
N ALA A 49 -15.91 -1.21 -9.10
CA ALA A 49 -15.99 -1.20 -10.56
C ALA A 49 -14.90 -0.31 -11.20
N LEU A 50 -14.66 0.88 -10.63
CA LEU A 50 -13.57 1.76 -11.07
C LEU A 50 -12.19 1.10 -10.91
N TYR A 51 -11.97 0.40 -9.78
CA TYR A 51 -10.75 -0.36 -9.56
C TYR A 51 -10.58 -1.47 -10.62
N ASP A 52 -11.60 -2.29 -10.84
CA ASP A 52 -11.58 -3.41 -11.79
C ASP A 52 -11.32 -2.91 -13.23
N GLU A 53 -11.93 -1.79 -13.63
CA GLU A 53 -11.76 -1.20 -14.95
C GLU A 53 -10.29 -0.81 -15.23
N ILE A 54 -9.67 -0.10 -14.27
CA ILE A 54 -8.31 0.45 -14.40
C ILE A 54 -7.27 -0.66 -14.28
N SER A 55 -7.48 -1.55 -13.33
CA SER A 55 -6.56 -2.63 -13.02
C SER A 55 -6.59 -3.73 -14.10
N GLY A 56 -7.69 -3.80 -14.85
CA GLY A 56 -7.90 -4.81 -15.88
C GLY A 56 -8.34 -6.16 -15.32
N TYR A 57 -8.75 -6.21 -14.05
CA TYR A 57 -9.30 -7.41 -13.45
C TYR A 57 -10.51 -7.93 -14.25
N GLY A 58 -10.57 -9.24 -14.48
CA GLY A 58 -11.63 -9.88 -15.27
C GLY A 58 -11.54 -9.72 -16.80
N LYS A 59 -10.54 -9.02 -17.34
CA LYS A 59 -10.28 -8.93 -18.79
C LYS A 59 -9.40 -10.11 -19.28
N GLN A 60 -9.67 -10.63 -20.48
CA GLN A 60 -8.91 -11.74 -21.09
C GLN A 60 -7.47 -11.33 -21.48
N ASP A 61 -6.58 -12.32 -21.58
CA ASP A 61 -5.11 -12.25 -21.42
C ASP A 61 -4.32 -11.31 -22.38
N GLU A 62 -4.93 -10.75 -23.42
CA GLU A 62 -4.21 -9.88 -24.37
C GLU A 62 -3.75 -8.54 -23.75
N GLU A 63 -4.30 -8.12 -22.60
CA GLU A 63 -3.90 -6.87 -21.91
C GLU A 63 -3.10 -7.09 -20.60
N LYS A 64 -2.93 -8.33 -20.12
CA LYS A 64 -2.35 -8.59 -18.78
C LYS A 64 -0.86 -8.36 -18.65
N ASN A 65 -0.10 -8.39 -19.76
CA ASN A 65 1.37 -8.27 -19.74
C ASN A 65 1.90 -6.89 -20.15
N ARG A 66 1.08 -5.83 -20.09
CA ARG A 66 1.58 -4.48 -20.35
C ARG A 66 2.33 -3.96 -19.11
N LEU A 67 3.67 -4.04 -19.16
CA LEU A 67 4.62 -3.26 -18.34
C LEU A 67 4.07 -1.85 -18.06
N THR A 68 4.36 -1.25 -16.90
CA THR A 68 4.01 0.15 -16.60
C THR A 68 4.34 1.03 -17.80
N SER A 69 3.31 1.50 -18.50
CA SER A 69 3.53 2.38 -19.62
C SER A 69 4.02 3.73 -19.08
N VAL A 70 4.80 4.47 -19.86
CA VAL A 70 5.18 5.86 -19.50
C VAL A 70 3.93 6.68 -19.16
N LYS A 71 2.80 6.38 -19.80
CA LYS A 71 1.49 6.97 -19.52
C LYS A 71 1.00 6.68 -18.10
N ASP A 72 1.19 5.46 -17.59
CA ASP A 72 0.78 5.08 -16.23
C ASP A 72 1.70 5.70 -15.16
N SER A 73 3.00 5.81 -15.43
CA SER A 73 3.93 6.53 -14.54
C SER A 73 3.59 8.03 -14.45
N VAL A 74 3.27 8.67 -15.59
CA VAL A 74 2.83 10.08 -15.62
C VAL A 74 1.49 10.27 -14.90
N LYS A 75 0.54 9.35 -15.09
CA LYS A 75 -0.74 9.36 -14.36
C LYS A 75 -0.50 9.23 -12.85
N THR A 76 0.30 8.26 -12.42
CA THR A 76 0.65 8.04 -11.00
C THR A 76 1.20 9.31 -10.38
N LEU A 77 2.19 9.95 -11.02
CA LEU A 77 2.75 11.22 -10.56
C LEU A 77 1.70 12.34 -10.48
N GLY A 78 0.82 12.44 -11.48
CA GLY A 78 -0.26 13.43 -11.49
C GLY A 78 -1.24 13.23 -10.33
N ILE A 79 -1.67 11.98 -10.10
CA ILE A 79 -2.57 11.60 -9.00
C ILE A 79 -1.91 11.92 -7.65
N CYS A 80 -0.66 11.50 -7.46
CA CYS A 80 0.09 11.74 -6.23
C CYS A 80 0.22 13.23 -5.95
N LYS A 81 0.60 14.04 -6.95
CA LYS A 81 0.71 15.50 -6.80
C LYS A 81 -0.63 16.15 -6.45
N LYS A 82 -1.73 15.64 -6.99
CA LYS A 82 -3.07 16.14 -6.73
C LYS A 82 -3.47 15.89 -5.27
N ILE A 83 -3.41 14.65 -4.79
CA ILE A 83 -3.80 14.33 -3.41
C ILE A 83 -2.82 14.84 -2.37
N ASN A 84 -1.53 15.00 -2.70
CA ASN A 84 -0.52 15.55 -1.80
C ASN A 84 -0.89 16.96 -1.29
N LYS A 85 -1.66 17.73 -2.07
CA LYS A 85 -2.14 19.08 -1.69
C LYS A 85 -3.30 19.05 -0.69
N THR A 86 -4.07 17.97 -0.69
CA THR A 86 -5.28 17.82 0.13
C THR A 86 -5.02 17.02 1.40
N LEU A 87 -4.06 16.09 1.36
CA LEU A 87 -3.72 15.23 2.50
C LEU A 87 -2.84 15.96 3.52
N THR A 88 -3.22 15.85 4.78
CA THR A 88 -2.32 16.16 5.91
C THR A 88 -1.17 15.14 5.96
N GLN A 89 -0.06 15.47 6.63
CA GLN A 89 1.07 14.54 6.74
C GLN A 89 0.67 13.19 7.37
N LYS A 90 -0.17 13.21 8.42
CA LYS A 90 -0.70 11.98 9.04
C LYS A 90 -1.46 11.12 8.03
N GLN A 91 -2.29 11.74 7.18
CA GLN A 91 -3.04 11.00 6.16
C GLN A 91 -2.11 10.45 5.07
N LYS A 92 -1.03 11.13 4.71
CA LYS A 92 -0.03 10.61 3.75
C LYS A 92 0.64 9.33 4.25
N VAL A 93 0.98 9.28 5.53
CA VAL A 93 1.52 8.07 6.17
C VAL A 93 0.49 6.93 6.17
N VAL A 94 -0.78 7.23 6.44
CA VAL A 94 -1.87 6.24 6.33
C VAL A 94 -1.99 5.70 4.90
N VAL A 95 -1.93 6.58 3.89
CA VAL A 95 -1.96 6.14 2.48
C VAL A 95 -0.76 5.25 2.15
N LEU A 96 0.46 5.63 2.54
CA LEU A 96 1.65 4.81 2.35
C LEU A 96 1.49 3.42 2.98
N THR A 97 0.98 3.38 4.22
CA THR A 97 0.70 2.13 4.95
C THR A 97 -0.24 1.24 4.15
N LYS A 98 -1.34 1.79 3.63
CA LYS A 98 -2.32 1.03 2.84
C LYS A 98 -1.77 0.51 1.51
N LEU A 99 -0.86 1.24 0.87
CA LEU A 99 -0.18 0.79 -0.35
C LEU A 99 0.78 -0.37 -0.08
N LEU A 100 1.50 -0.33 1.05
CA LEU A 100 2.39 -1.41 1.47
C LEU A 100 1.61 -2.66 1.92
N GLU A 101 0.52 -2.48 2.67
CA GLU A 101 -0.39 -3.58 3.04
C GLU A 101 -0.98 -4.27 1.81
N LEU A 102 -1.34 -3.51 0.77
CA LEU A 102 -1.86 -4.06 -0.48
C LEU A 102 -0.88 -5.04 -1.13
N ILE A 103 0.38 -4.64 -1.34
CA ILE A 103 1.38 -5.54 -1.94
C ILE A 103 1.83 -6.65 -0.97
N GLY A 104 1.71 -6.40 0.34
CA GLY A 104 1.94 -7.38 1.39
C GLY A 104 0.88 -8.48 1.44
N SER A 105 -0.34 -8.23 0.94
CA SER A 105 -1.44 -9.22 0.93
C SER A 105 -1.09 -10.52 0.20
N ASP A 106 -0.23 -10.44 -0.82
CA ASP A 106 0.30 -11.59 -1.57
C ASP A 106 1.81 -11.76 -1.48
N LYS A 107 2.46 -10.99 -0.61
CA LYS A 107 3.93 -10.93 -0.50
C LYS A 107 4.61 -10.67 -1.86
N ASN A 108 3.94 -9.94 -2.75
CA ASN A 108 4.39 -9.70 -4.11
C ASN A 108 5.11 -8.35 -4.21
N PHE A 109 6.36 -8.33 -3.75
CA PHE A 109 7.23 -7.15 -3.67
C PHE A 109 8.14 -7.01 -4.91
N THR A 110 7.56 -6.96 -6.10
CA THR A 110 8.36 -6.78 -7.32
C THR A 110 9.06 -5.41 -7.35
N PRO A 111 10.22 -5.29 -8.04
CA PRO A 111 10.92 -4.01 -8.16
C PRO A 111 10.04 -2.87 -8.70
N GLN A 112 9.16 -3.18 -9.66
CA GLN A 112 8.29 -2.19 -10.29
C GLN A 112 7.21 -1.67 -9.34
N ARG A 113 6.60 -2.55 -8.54
CA ARG A 113 5.62 -2.15 -7.52
C ARG A 113 6.27 -1.32 -6.41
N ILE A 114 7.45 -1.72 -5.95
CA ILE A 114 8.25 -0.97 -4.97
C ILE A 114 8.65 0.41 -5.51
N GLU A 115 9.04 0.51 -6.79
CA GLU A 115 9.37 1.79 -7.42
C GLU A 115 8.17 2.76 -7.45
N ILE A 116 6.96 2.24 -7.72
CA ILE A 116 5.73 3.03 -7.67
C ILE A 116 5.51 3.56 -6.25
N ILE A 117 5.59 2.71 -5.22
CA ILE A 117 5.40 3.14 -3.82
C ILE A 117 6.47 4.15 -3.38
N ASN A 118 7.74 3.93 -3.76
CA ASN A 118 8.83 4.88 -3.52
C ASN A 118 8.54 6.25 -4.16
N THR A 119 7.96 6.25 -5.37
CA THR A 119 7.53 7.47 -6.05
C THR A 119 6.42 8.18 -5.27
N VAL A 120 5.43 7.44 -4.76
CA VAL A 120 4.38 8.01 -3.89
C VAL A 120 5.00 8.64 -2.63
N SER A 121 5.86 7.90 -1.93
CA SER A 121 6.57 8.37 -0.72
C SER A 121 7.35 9.67 -0.98
N THR A 122 8.09 9.72 -2.09
CA THR A 122 8.85 10.90 -2.52
C THR A 122 7.94 12.09 -2.78
N VAL A 123 6.84 11.90 -3.52
CA VAL A 123 5.89 12.99 -3.82
C VAL A 123 5.18 13.48 -2.55
N PHE A 124 4.92 12.59 -1.60
CA PHE A 124 4.31 12.91 -0.32
C PHE A 124 5.27 13.61 0.65
N ASN A 125 6.56 13.64 0.31
CA ASN A 125 7.63 14.15 1.14
C ASN A 125 7.72 13.41 2.49
N ILE A 126 7.61 12.08 2.43
CA ILE A 126 7.85 11.18 3.56
C ILE A 126 9.36 10.91 3.62
N GLY A 127 9.95 11.03 4.81
CA GLY A 127 11.39 10.83 4.99
C GLY A 127 11.79 9.38 4.72
N GLN A 128 13.03 9.15 4.25
CA GLN A 128 13.51 7.80 3.96
C GLN A 128 13.53 6.89 5.20
N ASP A 129 13.88 7.43 6.37
CA ASP A 129 13.87 6.68 7.62
C ASP A 129 12.45 6.32 8.05
N GLU A 130 11.49 7.24 7.86
CA GLU A 130 10.07 7.00 8.13
C GLU A 130 9.48 5.97 7.15
N TYR A 131 9.82 6.06 5.86
CA TYR A 131 9.44 5.08 4.86
C TYR A 131 9.92 3.69 5.27
N LYS A 132 11.22 3.54 5.58
CA LYS A 132 11.80 2.25 5.99
C LYS A 132 11.17 1.70 7.27
N LEU A 133 10.88 2.58 8.23
CA LEU A 133 10.18 2.20 9.46
C LEU A 133 8.80 1.61 9.15
N VAL A 134 7.99 2.30 8.35
CA VAL A 134 6.64 1.86 7.98
C VAL A 134 6.68 0.59 7.12
N GLU A 135 7.56 0.55 6.13
CA GLU A 135 7.80 -0.63 5.29
C GLU A 135 8.13 -1.83 6.16
N THR A 136 9.17 -1.74 6.99
CA THR A 136 9.60 -2.86 7.84
C THR A 136 8.52 -3.28 8.83
N PHE A 137 7.77 -2.33 9.40
CA PHE A 137 6.65 -2.65 10.30
C PHE A 137 5.57 -3.49 9.63
N ILE A 138 5.33 -3.29 8.34
CA ILE A 138 4.27 -3.97 7.59
C ILE A 138 4.76 -5.29 6.99
N ILE A 139 5.98 -5.32 6.45
CA ILE A 139 6.45 -6.42 5.60
C ILE A 139 7.38 -7.40 6.32
N ALA A 140 7.91 -7.04 7.49
CA ALA A 140 8.84 -7.92 8.21
C ALA A 140 8.15 -9.22 8.61
N GLU A 141 8.82 -10.33 8.29
CA GLU A 141 8.36 -11.67 8.67
C GLU A 141 9.09 -12.19 9.92
N GLN A 142 10.25 -11.61 10.22
CA GLN A 142 11.11 -12.04 11.32
C GLN A 142 11.30 -10.91 12.33
N ILE A 143 11.27 -11.27 13.61
CA ILE A 143 11.31 -10.29 14.72
C ILE A 143 12.65 -9.54 14.77
N ASP A 144 13.73 -10.15 14.30
CA ASP A 144 15.06 -9.54 14.23
C ASP A 144 15.18 -8.45 13.14
N GLN A 145 14.27 -8.42 12.17
CA GLN A 145 14.17 -7.33 11.19
C GLN A 145 13.61 -6.04 11.83
N LEU A 146 12.88 -6.14 12.94
CA LEU A 146 12.20 -5.04 13.62
C LEU A 146 13.14 -4.23 14.54
N ASN A 147 14.28 -3.78 14.01
CA ASN A 147 15.33 -3.07 14.77
C ASN A 147 15.10 -1.54 14.83
N PHE A 148 13.94 -1.12 15.35
CA PHE A 148 13.55 0.29 15.42
C PHE A 148 13.05 0.68 16.81
N LYS A 149 13.44 1.88 17.27
CA LYS A 149 13.01 2.44 18.57
C LYS A 149 11.52 2.78 18.60
N ASP A 150 10.89 2.88 17.44
CA ASP A 150 9.49 3.27 17.25
C ASP A 150 8.55 2.07 17.17
N ILE A 151 9.09 0.84 17.10
CA ILE A 151 8.30 -0.40 17.06
C ILE A 151 8.35 -1.07 18.44
N LEU A 152 7.17 -1.39 18.98
CA LEU A 152 6.99 -2.21 20.16
C LEU A 152 6.70 -3.66 19.73
N VAL A 153 7.51 -4.60 20.20
CA VAL A 153 7.26 -6.03 20.05
C VAL A 153 6.78 -6.62 21.37
N VAL A 154 5.65 -7.30 21.31
CA VAL A 154 5.05 -8.01 22.44
C VAL A 154 5.04 -9.50 22.13
N ASN A 155 5.80 -10.28 22.88
CA ASN A 155 5.90 -11.74 22.69
C ASN A 155 6.28 -12.46 24.01
N SER A 156 6.37 -13.78 23.96
CA SER A 156 6.73 -14.62 25.12
C SER A 156 8.24 -14.69 25.40
N ALA A 157 9.09 -14.06 24.58
CA ALA A 157 10.52 -14.01 24.84
C ALA A 157 10.80 -13.17 26.09
N GLU A 158 11.85 -13.52 26.84
CA GLU A 158 12.27 -12.77 28.03
C GLU A 158 13.07 -11.50 27.69
N SER A 159 13.59 -11.42 26.46
CA SER A 159 14.44 -10.33 26.01
C SER A 159 14.17 -9.93 24.56
N LYS A 160 14.58 -8.70 24.21
CA LYS A 160 14.52 -8.18 22.84
C LYS A 160 15.44 -8.97 21.90
N ALA A 161 14.99 -9.17 20.66
CA ALA A 161 15.76 -9.87 19.64
C ALA A 161 16.91 -9.00 19.06
N VAL A 162 16.73 -7.68 19.05
CA VAL A 162 17.67 -6.71 18.47
C VAL A 162 17.78 -5.45 19.31
N GLU A 163 18.85 -4.69 19.10
CA GLU A 163 19.28 -3.61 19.99
C GLU A 163 18.26 -2.47 20.13
N ASN A 164 17.71 -1.96 19.03
CA ASN A 164 16.85 -0.78 19.05
C ASN A 164 15.38 -1.10 19.30
N GLN A 165 15.00 -2.38 19.35
CA GLN A 165 13.63 -2.80 19.56
C GLN A 165 13.14 -2.45 20.97
N LYS A 166 11.95 -1.83 21.06
CA LYS A 166 11.18 -1.82 22.31
C LYS A 166 10.53 -3.19 22.46
N HIS A 167 10.68 -3.80 23.62
CA HIS A 167 10.17 -5.14 23.89
C HIS A 167 9.36 -5.18 25.18
N SER A 168 8.24 -5.87 25.15
CA SER A 168 7.42 -6.19 26.32
C SER A 168 7.17 -7.69 26.35
N HIS A 169 7.58 -8.35 27.43
CA HIS A 169 7.22 -9.73 27.69
C HIS A 169 5.71 -9.85 27.96
N ALA A 170 5.05 -10.83 27.35
CA ALA A 170 3.68 -11.20 27.64
C ALA A 170 3.50 -12.72 27.54
N HIS A 171 2.75 -13.31 28.46
CA HIS A 171 2.30 -14.70 28.37
C HIS A 171 1.12 -14.77 27.40
N ILE A 172 1.41 -14.93 26.11
CA ILE A 172 0.43 -15.07 25.01
C ILE A 172 0.45 -16.50 24.49
#